data_AF-A0A9D5MI42-F1
#
_entry.id   AF-A0A9D5MI42-F1
#
_cell.length_a   1.000
_cell.length_b   1.000
_cell.length_c   1.000
_cell.angle_alpha   90.00
_cell.angle_beta   90.00
_cell.angle_gamma   90.00
#
_symmetry.space_group_name_H-M   'P 1'
#
loop_
_entity.id
_entity.type
_entity.pdbx_description
1 polymer ?
#
loop_
_entity_poly.entity_id
_entity_poly.type
_entity_poly.pdbx_seq_one_letter_code
_entity_poly.pdbx_strand_id
1 'polypeptide(L)'
;MRVIDSIGDYTGAPSVVALGMFDGVHIGHQRLIRTAVEVARGTGCQCVVSTFDRHPLAVICPERAPRQLCTLEQNLHKMERLGADWALVQHFDSAFGDMDAEAYLRMLVKGMNARYLVVGENYTFGRGGRGTPGLLRTLEHAIGYETVVVPPVMDGKRVTSSTYIRELLEAGEAEHARRLLDIAPDARK
;
A
#
# COMPACT_ATOMS: atom_id res chain seq x y z
N MET A 1 -2.17 -15.52 -4.53
CA MET A 1 -1.64 -14.24 -5.01
C MET A 1 -0.27 -14.48 -5.64
N ARG A 2 0.02 -13.89 -6.82
CA ARG A 2 1.35 -13.94 -7.44
C ARG A 2 2.23 -12.83 -6.88
N VAL A 3 3.50 -13.09 -6.61
CA VAL A 3 4.45 -12.09 -6.09
C VAL A 3 5.52 -11.84 -7.14
N ILE A 4 5.76 -10.57 -7.45
CA ILE A 4 6.80 -10.09 -8.37
C ILE A 4 7.62 -9.01 -7.67
N ASP A 5 8.90 -8.91 -8.00
CA ASP A 5 9.82 -7.88 -7.50
C ASP A 5 10.17 -6.82 -8.55
N SER A 6 9.89 -7.11 -9.83
CA SER A 6 10.05 -6.19 -10.95
C SER A 6 8.71 -5.89 -11.61
N ILE A 7 8.52 -4.62 -11.96
CA ILE A 7 7.32 -4.17 -12.68
C ILE A 7 7.19 -4.83 -14.07
N GLY A 8 8.32 -5.20 -14.69
CA GLY A 8 8.34 -5.85 -16.00
C GLY A 8 7.80 -7.29 -16.00
N ASP A 9 7.72 -7.92 -14.83
CA ASP A 9 7.21 -9.29 -14.69
C ASP A 9 5.68 -9.32 -14.57
N TYR A 10 5.04 -8.15 -14.53
CA TYR A 10 3.60 -8.05 -14.55
C TYR A 10 3.04 -8.42 -15.92
N THR A 11 2.32 -9.54 -15.97
CA THR A 11 1.72 -10.10 -17.18
C THR A 11 0.19 -10.19 -17.08
N GLY A 12 -0.40 -9.51 -16.10
CA GLY A 12 -1.85 -9.50 -15.89
C GLY A 12 -2.61 -8.59 -16.85
N ALA A 13 -3.94 -8.58 -16.70
CA ALA A 13 -4.84 -7.64 -17.36
C ALA A 13 -4.57 -6.18 -16.88
N PRO A 14 -5.29 -5.15 -17.35
CA PRO A 14 -5.24 -3.83 -16.73
C PRO A 14 -5.42 -3.92 -15.20
N SER A 15 -4.78 -3.04 -14.44
CA SER A 15 -4.67 -3.20 -12.99
C SER A 15 -5.28 -2.04 -12.19
N VAL A 16 -5.73 -2.38 -10.98
CA VAL A 16 -5.96 -1.46 -9.87
C VAL A 16 -4.81 -1.64 -8.90
N VAL A 17 -4.04 -0.58 -8.65
CA VAL A 17 -2.83 -0.66 -7.82
C VAL A 17 -3.10 0.01 -6.47
N ALA A 18 -3.14 -0.77 -5.41
CA ALA A 18 -3.14 -0.30 -4.03
C ALA A 18 -1.70 0.02 -3.60
N LEU A 19 -1.43 1.27 -3.23
CA LEU A 19 -0.09 1.77 -2.93
C LEU A 19 0.12 1.97 -1.43
N GLY A 20 1.20 1.42 -0.87
CA GLY A 20 1.55 1.64 0.53
C GLY A 20 2.70 0.76 1.03
N MET A 21 3.27 1.11 2.19
CA MET A 21 4.25 0.24 2.88
C MET A 21 3.56 -0.97 3.55
N PHE A 22 2.29 -0.84 3.90
CA PHE A 22 1.44 -1.92 4.43
C PHE A 22 2.00 -2.68 5.64
N ASP A 23 2.91 -2.10 6.43
CA ASP A 23 3.50 -2.77 7.60
C ASP A 23 2.43 -3.09 8.65
N GLY A 24 2.25 -4.39 8.91
CA GLY A 24 1.26 -4.96 9.81
C GLY A 24 -0.11 -5.23 9.17
N VAL A 25 -0.38 -4.70 7.97
CA VAL A 25 -1.70 -4.74 7.29
C VAL A 25 -2.86 -4.53 8.28
N HIS A 26 -2.80 -3.43 9.01
CA HIS A 26 -3.81 -3.04 10.00
C HIS A 26 -5.16 -2.70 9.35
N ILE A 27 -6.22 -2.53 10.15
CA ILE A 27 -7.59 -2.29 9.64
C ILE A 27 -7.71 -1.15 8.61
N GLY A 28 -6.92 -0.07 8.76
CA GLY A 28 -6.77 0.97 7.71
C GLY A 28 -6.23 0.45 6.37
N HIS A 29 -5.12 -0.29 6.39
CA HIS A 29 -4.59 -0.97 5.20
C HIS A 29 -5.60 -1.99 4.63
N GLN A 30 -6.27 -2.75 5.50
CA GLN A 30 -7.29 -3.71 5.06
C GLN A 30 -8.43 -3.02 4.33
N ARG A 31 -8.89 -1.86 4.81
CA ARG A 31 -9.91 -1.06 4.11
C ARG A 31 -9.42 -0.61 2.74
N LEU A 32 -8.19 -0.10 2.65
CA LEU A 32 -7.58 0.33 1.39
C LEU A 32 -7.50 -0.81 0.38
N ILE A 33 -6.99 -1.97 0.79
CA ILE A 33 -6.85 -3.16 -0.07
C ILE A 33 -8.23 -3.68 -0.48
N ARG A 34 -9.21 -3.76 0.43
CA ARG A 34 -10.58 -4.17 0.09
C ARG A 34 -11.22 -3.25 -0.94
N THR A 35 -11.04 -1.93 -0.80
CA THR A 35 -11.51 -0.97 -1.82
C THR A 35 -10.85 -1.25 -3.17
N ALA A 36 -9.54 -1.51 -3.20
CA ALA A 36 -8.86 -1.84 -4.46
C ALA A 36 -9.37 -3.14 -5.09
N VAL A 37 -9.64 -4.17 -4.29
CA VAL A 37 -10.25 -5.43 -4.75
C VAL A 37 -11.65 -5.20 -5.30
N GLU A 38 -12.47 -4.37 -4.64
CA GLU A 38 -13.82 -4.02 -5.09
C GLU A 38 -13.79 -3.28 -6.44
N VAL A 39 -12.91 -2.28 -6.59
CA VAL A 39 -12.73 -1.54 -7.85
C VAL A 39 -12.22 -2.46 -8.96
N ALA A 40 -11.25 -3.34 -8.66
CA ALA A 40 -10.71 -4.29 -9.64
C ALA A 40 -11.81 -5.22 -10.18
N ARG A 41 -12.60 -5.81 -9.29
CA ARG A 41 -13.73 -6.67 -9.66
C ARG A 41 -14.80 -5.93 -10.46
N GLY A 42 -15.13 -4.69 -10.07
CA GLY A 42 -16.12 -3.88 -10.77
C GLY A 42 -15.70 -3.41 -12.17
N THR A 43 -14.40 -3.42 -12.46
CA THR A 43 -13.83 -2.90 -13.72
C THR A 43 -13.16 -3.96 -14.59
N GLY A 44 -13.23 -5.23 -14.18
CA GLY A 44 -12.55 -6.33 -14.88
C GLY A 44 -11.01 -6.24 -14.84
N CYS A 45 -10.46 -5.48 -13.90
CA CYS A 45 -9.03 -5.33 -13.69
C CYS A 45 -8.49 -6.37 -12.68
N GLN A 46 -7.17 -6.53 -12.64
CA GLN A 46 -6.49 -7.27 -11.56
C GLN A 46 -6.20 -6.34 -10.39
N CYS A 47 -6.38 -6.82 -9.16
CA CYS A 47 -5.97 -6.08 -7.97
C CYS A 47 -4.49 -6.36 -7.66
N VAL A 48 -3.66 -5.32 -7.69
CA VAL A 48 -2.25 -5.41 -7.33
C VAL A 48 -1.98 -4.58 -6.08
N VAL A 49 -1.35 -5.17 -5.08
CA VAL A 49 -0.78 -4.43 -3.94
C VAL A 49 0.68 -4.12 -4.24
N SER A 50 1.06 -2.85 -4.20
CA SER A 50 2.45 -2.41 -4.40
C SER A 50 3.01 -1.95 -3.07
N THR A 51 4.08 -2.63 -2.65
CA THR A 51 4.77 -2.44 -1.38
C THR A 51 6.29 -2.43 -1.57
N PHE A 52 7.04 -2.31 -0.49
CA PHE A 52 8.50 -2.32 -0.48
C PHE A 52 9.06 -3.53 0.28
N ASP A 53 10.24 -3.99 -0.12
CA ASP A 53 10.98 -5.06 0.56
C ASP A 53 11.51 -4.65 1.94
N ARG A 54 11.64 -3.34 2.17
CA ARG A 54 12.08 -2.71 3.42
C ARG A 54 11.36 -1.40 3.65
N HIS A 55 11.39 -0.93 4.90
CA HIS A 55 10.85 0.40 5.21
C HIS A 55 11.70 1.50 4.52
N PRO A 56 11.12 2.49 3.82
CA PRO A 56 11.89 3.55 3.15
C PRO A 56 12.90 4.27 4.05
N LEU A 57 12.51 4.54 5.31
CA LEU A 57 13.43 5.13 6.30
C LEU A 57 14.66 4.27 6.60
N ALA A 58 14.61 2.94 6.42
CA ALA A 58 15.80 2.11 6.60
C ALA A 58 16.92 2.42 5.58
N VAL A 59 16.59 3.12 4.50
CA VAL A 59 17.54 3.59 3.48
C VAL A 59 17.78 5.09 3.62
N ILE A 60 16.71 5.89 3.78
CA ILE A 60 16.79 7.35 3.80
C ILE A 60 17.42 7.88 5.10
N CYS A 61 17.07 7.28 6.23
CA CYS A 61 17.42 7.75 7.57
C CYS A 61 17.38 6.57 8.56
N PRO A 62 18.37 5.65 8.48
CA PRO A 62 18.33 4.35 9.15
C PRO A 62 18.11 4.44 10.66
N GLU A 63 18.64 5.49 11.29
CA GLU A 63 18.50 5.78 12.72
C GLU A 63 17.06 6.11 13.15
N ARG A 64 16.19 6.47 12.19
CA ARG A 64 14.76 6.73 12.41
C ARG A 64 13.87 5.61 11.85
N ALA A 65 14.45 4.52 11.34
CA ALA A 65 13.67 3.42 10.79
C ALA A 65 12.90 2.71 11.92
N PRO A 66 11.56 2.62 11.84
CA PRO A 66 10.79 1.95 12.87
C PRO A 66 11.01 0.43 12.81
N ARG A 67 10.84 -0.24 13.94
CA ARG A 67 10.74 -1.70 13.97
C ARG A 67 9.51 -2.14 13.17
N GLN A 68 9.68 -3.14 12.29
CA GLN A 68 8.55 -3.68 11.53
C GLN A 68 7.55 -4.39 12.44
N LEU A 69 6.26 -4.17 12.22
CA LEU A 69 5.18 -4.83 12.96
C LEU A 69 5.01 -6.29 12.55
N CYS A 70 5.25 -6.59 11.26
CA CYS A 70 5.15 -7.92 10.69
C CYS A 70 6.27 -8.13 9.66
N THR A 71 6.65 -9.38 9.43
CA THR A 71 7.55 -9.71 8.32
C THR A 71 6.87 -9.44 6.98
N LEU A 72 7.65 -9.27 5.90
CA LEU A 72 7.11 -9.13 4.55
C LEU A 72 6.20 -10.32 4.19
N GLU A 73 6.62 -11.54 4.51
CA GLU A 73 5.85 -12.77 4.27
C GLU A 73 4.47 -12.73 4.98
N GLN A 74 4.44 -12.30 6.24
CA GLN A 74 3.18 -12.14 6.98
C GLN A 74 2.27 -11.09 6.34
N ASN A 75 2.84 -9.95 5.90
CA ASN A 75 2.08 -8.91 5.21
C ASN A 75 1.52 -9.42 3.86
N LEU A 76 2.31 -10.16 3.08
CA LEU A 76 1.88 -10.75 1.81
C LEU A 76 0.75 -11.77 2.02
N HIS A 77 0.85 -12.65 3.02
CA HIS A 77 -0.22 -13.59 3.36
C HIS A 77 -1.51 -12.86 3.75
N LYS A 78 -1.39 -11.77 4.50
CA LYS A 78 -2.52 -10.90 4.85
C LYS A 78 -3.16 -10.25 3.61
N MET A 79 -2.35 -9.73 2.68
CA MET A 79 -2.84 -9.13 1.43
C MET A 79 -3.56 -10.16 0.54
N GLU A 80 -3.01 -11.37 0.43
CA GLU A 80 -3.64 -12.48 -0.29
C GLU A 80 -5.01 -12.83 0.31
N ARG A 81 -5.11 -12.94 1.63
CA ARG A 81 -6.38 -13.19 2.34
C ARG A 81 -7.43 -12.08 2.13
N LEU A 82 -7.01 -10.87 1.79
CA LEU A 82 -7.91 -9.76 1.47
C LEU A 82 -8.40 -9.79 0.01
N GLY A 83 -7.86 -10.69 -0.82
CA GLY A 83 -8.28 -10.90 -2.19
C GLY A 83 -7.43 -10.22 -3.25
N ALA A 84 -6.20 -9.81 -2.93
CA ALA A 84 -5.26 -9.30 -3.92
C ALA A 84 -4.80 -10.41 -4.89
N ASP A 85 -4.75 -10.11 -6.18
CA ASP A 85 -4.34 -11.05 -7.22
C ASP A 85 -2.82 -11.11 -7.34
N TRP A 86 -2.18 -9.93 -7.23
CA TRP A 86 -0.73 -9.76 -7.30
C TRP A 86 -0.18 -8.90 -6.16
N ALA A 87 1.08 -9.13 -5.82
CA ALA A 87 1.91 -8.21 -5.06
C ALA A 87 3.15 -7.81 -5.86
N LEU A 88 3.36 -6.51 -6.01
CA LEU A 88 4.62 -5.93 -6.48
C LEU A 88 5.44 -5.50 -5.26
N VAL A 89 6.51 -6.24 -4.97
CA VAL A 89 7.45 -5.94 -3.88
C VAL A 89 8.63 -5.19 -4.45
N GLN A 90 8.57 -3.86 -4.41
CA GLN A 90 9.63 -3.02 -4.96
C GLN A 90 10.85 -3.02 -4.05
N HIS A 91 12.03 -3.20 -4.62
CA HIS A 91 13.27 -2.95 -3.90
C HIS A 91 13.41 -1.44 -3.66
N PHE A 92 13.42 -1.02 -2.40
CA PHE A 92 13.62 0.39 -2.07
C PHE A 92 15.11 0.66 -1.85
N ASP A 93 15.73 1.41 -2.75
CA ASP A 93 17.11 1.90 -2.64
C ASP A 93 17.16 3.44 -2.78
N SER A 94 18.36 4.02 -2.76
CA SER A 94 18.52 5.47 -2.90
C SER A 94 18.04 5.98 -4.26
N ALA A 95 18.25 5.21 -5.34
CA ALA A 95 17.84 5.61 -6.68
C ALA A 95 16.31 5.66 -6.80
N PHE A 96 15.63 4.68 -6.21
CA PHE A 96 14.18 4.66 -6.10
C PHE A 96 13.67 5.80 -5.22
N GLY A 97 14.33 6.05 -4.08
CA GLY A 97 14.02 7.16 -3.19
C GLY A 97 14.17 8.56 -3.83
N ASP A 98 15.02 8.69 -4.83
CA ASP A 98 15.24 9.91 -5.61
C ASP A 98 14.34 10.05 -6.85
N MET A 99 13.51 9.04 -7.14
CA MET A 99 12.60 9.08 -8.29
C MET A 99 11.55 10.17 -8.15
N ASP A 100 11.39 11.02 -9.17
CA ASP A 100 10.36 12.04 -9.19
C ASP A 100 8.94 11.43 -9.17
N ALA A 101 8.01 12.11 -8.50
CA ALA A 101 6.64 11.63 -8.32
C ALA A 101 5.94 11.30 -9.66
N GLU A 102 6.07 12.16 -10.67
CA GLU A 102 5.48 11.90 -11.99
C GLU A 102 6.11 10.69 -12.69
N ALA A 103 7.43 10.53 -12.58
CA ALA A 103 8.14 9.38 -13.16
C ALA A 103 7.67 8.07 -12.53
N TYR A 104 7.48 8.05 -11.20
CA TYR A 104 6.92 6.92 -10.48
C TYR A 104 5.52 6.54 -10.99
N LEU A 105 4.64 7.52 -11.22
CA LEU A 105 3.30 7.27 -11.74
C LEU A 105 3.32 6.74 -13.18
N ARG A 106 4.15 7.33 -14.05
CA ARG A 106 4.32 6.87 -15.43
C ARG A 106 4.87 5.44 -15.48
N MET A 107 5.79 5.10 -14.58
CA MET A 107 6.30 3.75 -14.42
C MET A 107 5.17 2.77 -14.09
N LEU A 108 4.34 3.07 -13.09
CA LEU A 108 3.20 2.22 -12.71
C LEU A 108 2.19 2.05 -13.85
N VAL A 109 1.77 3.15 -14.47
CA VAL A 109 0.77 3.13 -15.55
C VAL A 109 1.29 2.37 -16.76
N LYS A 110 2.55 2.59 -17.17
CA LYS A 110 3.14 1.92 -18.33
C LYS A 110 3.45 0.44 -18.05
N GLY A 111 4.06 0.15 -16.90
CA GLY A 111 4.55 -1.19 -16.58
C GLY A 111 3.45 -2.15 -16.15
N MET A 112 2.39 -1.65 -15.51
CA MET A 112 1.31 -2.49 -14.97
C MET A 112 -0.03 -2.26 -15.65
N ASN A 113 -0.09 -1.39 -16.67
CA ASN A 113 -1.34 -0.96 -17.28
C ASN A 113 -2.33 -0.49 -16.19
N ALA A 114 -1.82 0.29 -15.23
CA ALA A 114 -2.58 0.73 -14.07
C ALA A 114 -3.67 1.71 -14.50
N ARG A 115 -4.93 1.31 -14.30
CA ARG A 115 -6.13 2.12 -14.58
C ARG A 115 -6.60 2.89 -13.37
N TYR A 116 -6.40 2.32 -12.19
CA TYR A 116 -6.76 2.95 -10.93
C TYR A 116 -5.59 2.90 -9.96
N LEU A 117 -5.33 4.01 -9.27
CA LEU A 117 -4.38 4.08 -8.16
C LEU A 117 -5.15 4.32 -6.86
N VAL A 118 -5.02 3.39 -5.92
CA VAL A 118 -5.75 3.41 -4.64
C VAL A 118 -4.79 3.75 -3.50
N VAL A 119 -5.08 4.86 -2.81
CA VAL A 119 -4.21 5.42 -1.76
C VAL A 119 -5.01 5.83 -0.53
N GLY A 120 -4.34 5.93 0.62
CA GLY A 120 -4.91 6.60 1.79
C GLY A 120 -4.77 8.12 1.70
N GLU A 121 -5.57 8.87 2.45
CA GLU A 121 -5.52 10.35 2.50
C GLU A 121 -4.13 10.91 2.86
N ASN A 122 -3.37 10.21 3.69
CA ASN A 122 -2.03 10.63 4.15
C ASN A 122 -0.89 10.00 3.33
N TYR A 123 -1.18 9.45 2.14
CA TYR A 123 -0.16 8.80 1.32
C TYR A 123 0.82 9.82 0.72
N THR A 124 2.12 9.53 0.82
CA THR A 124 3.17 10.32 0.19
C THR A 124 4.08 9.45 -0.65
N PHE A 125 4.56 9.96 -1.78
CA PHE A 125 5.40 9.21 -2.72
C PHE A 125 6.36 10.11 -3.51
N GLY A 126 7.27 9.48 -4.27
CA GLY A 126 8.31 10.18 -5.00
C GLY A 126 9.34 10.86 -4.10
N ARG A 127 10.32 11.50 -4.73
CA ARG A 127 11.46 12.12 -4.05
C ARG A 127 11.04 13.06 -2.93
N GLY A 128 11.55 12.77 -1.72
CA GLY A 128 11.24 13.54 -0.52
C GLY A 128 9.77 13.51 -0.09
N GLY A 129 8.98 12.55 -0.56
CA GLY A 129 7.55 12.45 -0.24
C GLY A 129 6.71 13.60 -0.82
N ARG A 130 7.17 14.23 -1.91
CA ARG A 130 6.50 15.39 -2.51
C ARG A 130 5.20 15.06 -3.23
N GLY A 131 5.02 13.81 -3.63
CA GLY A 131 3.76 13.30 -4.18
C GLY A 131 2.71 13.14 -3.09
N THR A 132 1.47 13.53 -3.39
CA THR A 132 0.31 13.49 -2.49
C THR A 132 -0.94 13.05 -3.25
N PRO A 133 -2.06 12.73 -2.58
CA PRO A 133 -3.32 12.46 -3.28
C PRO A 133 -3.82 13.63 -4.12
N GLY A 134 -3.49 14.87 -3.74
CA GLY A 134 -3.77 16.05 -4.56
C GLY A 134 -2.97 16.09 -5.86
N LEU A 135 -1.70 15.67 -5.81
CA LEU A 135 -0.88 15.53 -7.01
C LEU A 135 -1.38 14.41 -7.92
N LEU A 136 -1.80 13.28 -7.34
CA LEU A 136 -2.41 12.17 -8.08
C LEU A 136 -3.59 12.69 -8.92
N ARG A 137 -4.58 13.33 -8.28
CA ARG A 137 -5.74 13.89 -8.98
C ARG A 137 -5.36 14.88 -10.09
N THR A 138 -4.37 15.73 -9.84
CA THR A 138 -3.88 16.71 -10.84
C THR A 138 -3.32 16.02 -12.10
N LEU A 139 -2.73 14.83 -11.97
CA LEU A 139 -2.02 14.14 -13.04
C LEU A 139 -2.82 13.01 -13.72
N GLU A 140 -4.02 12.68 -13.23
CA GLU A 140 -4.89 11.60 -13.75
C GLU A 140 -5.04 11.63 -15.26
N HIS A 141 -5.54 12.74 -15.82
CA HIS A 141 -5.77 12.89 -17.25
C HIS A 141 -4.48 12.89 -18.08
N ALA A 142 -3.42 13.52 -17.57
CA ALA A 142 -2.17 13.67 -18.28
C ALA A 142 -1.38 12.35 -18.42
N ILE A 143 -1.59 11.41 -17.48
CA ILE A 143 -0.88 10.14 -17.44
C ILE A 143 -1.79 8.97 -17.85
N GLY A 144 -3.11 9.06 -17.63
CA GLY A 144 -4.09 8.08 -18.09
C GLY A 144 -4.50 7.06 -17.02
N TYR A 145 -4.84 7.51 -15.82
CA TYR A 145 -5.36 6.70 -14.72
C TYR A 145 -6.43 7.47 -13.92
N GLU A 146 -7.12 6.79 -13.00
CA GLU A 146 -8.05 7.38 -12.03
C GLU A 146 -7.57 7.16 -10.59
N THR A 147 -7.79 8.11 -9.68
CA THR A 147 -7.39 7.99 -8.26
C THR A 147 -8.57 7.64 -7.38
N VAL A 148 -8.36 6.66 -6.50
CA VAL A 148 -9.29 6.34 -5.42
C VAL A 148 -8.61 6.66 -4.09
N VAL A 149 -9.12 7.67 -3.39
CA VAL A 149 -8.62 8.06 -2.07
C VAL A 149 -9.51 7.45 -1.00
N VAL A 150 -8.91 6.64 -0.13
CA VAL A 150 -9.60 5.92 0.94
C VAL A 150 -9.47 6.69 2.25
N PRO A 151 -10.59 7.06 2.89
CA PRO A 151 -10.57 7.72 4.19
C PRO A 151 -9.89 6.87 5.27
N PRO A 152 -9.23 7.49 6.26
CA PRO A 152 -8.62 6.76 7.36
C PRO A 152 -9.65 6.01 8.19
N VAL A 153 -9.25 4.86 8.72
CA VAL A 153 -10.02 4.15 9.73
C VAL A 153 -9.65 4.69 11.10
N MET A 154 -10.67 5.03 11.90
CA MET A 154 -10.51 5.58 13.25
C MET A 154 -10.66 4.49 14.30
N ASP A 155 -9.81 4.55 15.32
CA ASP A 155 -9.95 3.82 16.57
C ASP A 155 -10.21 4.83 17.69
N GLY A 156 -11.47 4.93 18.10
CA GLY A 156 -11.95 6.05 18.91
C GLY A 156 -11.73 7.39 18.21
N LYS A 157 -10.86 8.24 18.78
CA LYS A 157 -10.51 9.57 18.23
C LYS A 157 -9.20 9.58 17.45
N ARG A 158 -8.53 8.44 17.30
CA ARG A 158 -7.19 8.36 16.71
C ARG A 158 -7.21 7.61 15.38
N VAL A 159 -6.49 8.11 14.40
CA VAL A 159 -6.30 7.41 13.12
C VAL A 159 -5.49 6.13 13.35
N THR A 160 -5.99 4.99 12.86
CA THR A 160 -5.22 3.74 12.86
C THR A 160 -4.06 3.83 11.88
N SER A 161 -2.84 3.67 12.39
CA SER A 161 -1.59 3.66 11.62
C SER A 161 -0.58 2.70 12.24
N SER A 162 0.44 2.28 11.48
CA SER A 162 1.52 1.45 12.03
C SER A 162 2.25 2.15 13.19
N THR A 163 2.38 3.48 13.17
CA THR A 163 2.94 4.25 14.30
C THR A 163 2.10 4.10 15.55
N TYR A 164 0.78 4.29 15.46
CA TYR A 164 -0.11 4.11 16.60
C TYR A 164 -0.05 2.68 17.17
N ILE A 165 0.01 1.68 16.30
CA ILE A 165 0.09 0.28 16.74
C ILE A 165 1.41 -0.01 17.47
N ARG A 166 2.53 0.57 17.02
CA ARG A 166 3.81 0.46 17.74
C ARG A 166 3.72 1.10 19.12
N GLU A 167 3.12 2.28 19.24
CA GLU A 167 2.91 2.93 20.54
C GLU A 167 2.05 2.10 21.50
N LEU A 168 1.00 1.43 20.99
CA LEU A 168 0.21 0.49 21.80
C LEU A 168 1.06 -0.67 22.31
N LEU A 169 1.90 -1.25 21.44
CA LEU A 169 2.80 -2.34 21.84
C LEU A 169 3.83 -1.89 22.88
N GLU A 170 4.40 -0.69 22.72
CA GLU A 170 5.33 -0.09 23.67
C GLU A 170 4.68 0.20 25.03
N ALA A 171 3.39 0.56 25.02
CA ALA A 171 2.59 0.77 26.23
C ALA A 171 2.12 -0.54 26.90
N GLY A 172 2.41 -1.71 26.33
CA GLY A 172 1.95 -3.01 26.84
C GLY A 172 0.52 -3.39 26.44
N GLU A 173 -0.13 -2.61 25.58
CA GLU A 173 -1.53 -2.79 25.13
C GLU A 173 -1.63 -3.79 23.95
N ALA A 174 -0.99 -4.96 24.11
CA ALA A 174 -0.82 -5.93 23.03
C ALA A 174 -2.15 -6.49 22.48
N GLU A 175 -3.17 -6.66 23.33
CA GLU A 175 -4.49 -7.10 22.88
C GLU A 175 -5.16 -6.08 21.98
N HIS A 176 -5.00 -4.79 22.27
CA HIS A 176 -5.55 -3.72 21.44
C HIS A 176 -4.82 -3.65 20.11
N ALA A 177 -3.49 -3.67 20.14
CA ALA A 177 -2.68 -3.73 18.93
C ALA A 177 -3.09 -4.92 18.03
N ARG A 178 -3.33 -6.10 18.62
CA ARG A 178 -3.79 -7.29 17.92
C ARG A 178 -5.16 -7.09 17.25
N ARG A 179 -6.13 -6.49 17.93
CA ARG A 179 -7.45 -6.16 17.34
C ARG A 179 -7.33 -5.28 16.09
N LEU A 180 -6.36 -4.35 16.06
CA LEU A 180 -6.12 -3.48 14.91
C LEU A 180 -5.36 -4.17 13.77
N LEU A 181 -4.68 -5.29 14.03
CA LEU A 181 -3.88 -6.06 13.08
C LEU A 181 -4.59 -7.31 12.53
N ASP A 182 -5.60 -7.80 13.23
CA ASP A 182 -6.30 -9.04 12.89
C ASP A 182 -7.14 -8.87 11.60
N ILE A 183 -7.05 -9.87 10.73
CA ILE A 183 -7.95 -9.99 9.57
C ILE A 183 -9.13 -10.84 10.01
N ALA A 184 -10.30 -10.21 10.12
CA ALA A 184 -11.55 -10.94 10.34
C ALA A 184 -11.67 -12.07 9.29
N PRO A 185 -12.03 -13.30 9.69
CA PRO A 185 -12.27 -14.38 8.75
C PRO A 185 -13.32 -13.94 7.73
N ASP A 186 -13.12 -14.32 6.46
CA ASP A 186 -14.05 -13.99 5.40
C ASP A 186 -15.42 -14.56 5.75
N ALA A 187 -16.43 -13.70 5.91
CA ALA A 187 -17.80 -14.12 6.26
C ALA A 187 -18.49 -14.90 5.12
N ARG A 188 -17.78 -15.12 4.01
CA ARG A 188 -18.19 -15.96 2.89
C ARG A 188 -17.53 -17.34 3.00
N LYS A 189 -18.23 -18.23 3.70
CA LYS A 189 -18.27 -19.66 3.41
C LYS A 189 -19.73 -20.05 3.21
#